data_AF-A0A2V8L9X0-F1
#
_entry.id   AF-A0A2V8L9X0-F1
#
_cell.length_a   1.000
_cell.length_b   1.000
_cell.length_c   1.000
_cell.angle_alpha   90.00
_cell.angle_beta   90.00
_cell.angle_gamma   90.00
#
_symmetry.space_group_name_H-M   'P 1'
#
loop_
_entity.id
_entity.type
_entity.pdbx_description
1 polymer ?
#
loop_
_entity_poly.entity_id
_entity_poly.type
_entity_poly.pdbx_seq_one_letter_code
_entity_poly.pdbx_strand_id
1 'polypeptide(L)' 'ENPLNTDAVNAKVRDLMAPVLGAERTEAVIQRVNTLEELSDVRRLRPFLTM' A
#
# COMPACT_ATOMS: atom_id res chain seq x y z
N GLU A 1 20.03 -8.39 -3.30
CA GLU A 1 19.34 -7.16 -3.73
C GLU A 1 17.98 -7.55 -4.32
N ASN A 2 16.90 -6.88 -3.92
CA ASN A 2 15.57 -7.13 -4.46
C ASN A 2 15.37 -6.16 -5.66
N PRO A 3 15.23 -6.64 -6.90
CA PRO A 3 15.55 -5.88 -8.11
C PRO A 3 14.44 -4.93 -8.62
N LEU A 4 13.42 -4.64 -7.81
CA LEU A 4 12.32 -3.77 -8.21
C LEU A 4 12.42 -2.44 -7.47
N ASN A 5 12.47 -1.34 -8.24
CA ASN A 5 12.31 0.00 -7.68
C ASN A 5 10.88 0.20 -7.15
N THR A 6 10.67 1.25 -6.34
CA THR A 6 9.38 1.54 -5.72
C THR A 6 8.22 1.59 -6.72
N ASP A 7 8.45 2.13 -7.92
CA ASP A 7 7.42 2.22 -8.95
C ASP A 7 6.99 0.85 -9.47
N ALA A 8 7.95 -0.06 -9.71
CA ALA A 8 7.66 -1.40 -10.19
C ALA A 8 6.97 -2.26 -9.10
N VAL A 9 7.33 -2.04 -7.83
CA VAL A 9 6.59 -2.62 -6.69
C VAL A 9 5.16 -2.06 -6.65
N ASN A 10 4.99 -0.75 -6.75
CA ASN A 10 3.67 -0.11 -6.73
C ASN A 10 2.77 -0.59 -7.88
N ALA A 11 3.32 -0.74 -9.09
CA ALA A 11 2.59 -1.34 -10.22
C ALA A 11 2.09 -2.75 -9.88
N LYS A 12 2.98 -3.59 -9.33
CA LYS A 12 2.60 -4.95 -8.93
C LYS A 12 1.55 -4.97 -7.82
N VAL A 13 1.62 -4.04 -6.88
CA VAL A 13 0.62 -3.90 -5.80
C VAL A 13 -0.75 -3.52 -6.38
N ARG A 14 -0.80 -2.57 -7.33
CA ARG A 14 -2.06 -2.21 -8.01
C ARG A 14 -2.69 -3.40 -8.71
N ASP A 15 -1.89 -4.17 -9.46
CA ASP A 15 -2.36 -5.36 -10.17
C ASP A 15 -2.98 -6.41 -9.24
N LEU A 16 -2.40 -6.59 -8.05
CA LEU A 16 -2.82 -7.62 -7.10
C LEU A 16 -3.98 -7.18 -6.19
N MET A 17 -4.01 -5.91 -5.78
CA MET A 17 -4.93 -5.42 -4.75
C MET A 17 -6.19 -4.75 -5.33
N ALA A 18 -6.08 -4.07 -6.47
CA ALA A 18 -7.23 -3.35 -7.07
C ALA A 18 -8.44 -4.26 -7.35
N PRO A 19 -8.28 -5.53 -7.81
CA PRO A 19 -9.42 -6.43 -8.02
C PRO A 19 -10.19 -6.81 -6.75
N VAL A 20 -9.57 -6.70 -5.58
CA VAL A 20 -10.17 -7.11 -4.29
C VAL A 20 -10.64 -5.90 -3.49
N LEU A 21 -9.86 -4.81 -3.48
CA LEU A 21 -10.11 -3.63 -2.65
C LEU A 21 -10.70 -2.45 -3.41
N GLY A 22 -10.68 -2.48 -4.75
CA GLY A 22 -10.90 -1.32 -5.58
C GLY A 22 -9.66 -0.43 -5.70
N ALA A 23 -9.63 0.39 -6.76
CA ALA A 23 -8.48 1.23 -7.09
C ALA A 23 -8.19 2.29 -6.00
N GLU A 24 -9.23 2.95 -5.49
CA GLU A 24 -9.08 4.01 -4.48
C GLU A 24 -8.44 3.51 -3.19
N ARG A 25 -8.98 2.40 -2.63
CA ARG A 25 -8.44 1.82 -1.40
C ARG A 25 -7.04 1.27 -1.59
N THR A 26 -6.75 0.72 -2.77
CA THR A 26 -5.40 0.24 -3.12
C THR A 26 -4.39 1.38 -3.12
N GLU A 27 -4.72 2.53 -3.72
CA GLU A 27 -3.81 3.67 -3.73
C GLU A 27 -3.59 4.24 -2.32
N ALA A 28 -4.65 4.29 -1.50
CA ALA A 28 -4.53 4.73 -0.11
C ALA A 28 -3.59 3.83 0.73
N VAL A 29 -3.63 2.50 0.50
CA VAL A 29 -2.69 1.56 1.11
C VAL A 29 -1.25 1.84 0.64
N ILE A 30 -1.04 1.96 -0.67
CA ILE A 30 0.28 2.23 -1.27
C ILE A 30 0.88 3.50 -0.68
N GLN A 31 0.12 4.60 -0.66
CA GLN A 31 0.58 5.87 -0.09
C GLN A 31 0.96 5.69 1.38
N ARG A 32 0.11 5.05 2.18
CA ARG A 32 0.35 4.93 3.62
C ARG A 32 1.56 4.07 3.96
N VAL A 33 1.82 3.03 3.18
CA VAL A 33 2.96 2.12 3.35
C VAL A 33 4.27 2.75 2.85
N ASN A 34 4.21 3.51 1.76
CA ASN A 34 5.40 4.20 1.22
C ASN A 34 5.83 5.40 2.08
N THR A 35 4.99 5.88 3.00
CA THR A 35 5.31 6.93 3.99
C THR A 35 5.24 6.42 5.44
N LEU A 36 5.76 5.22 5.68
CA LEU A 36 5.77 4.61 7.01
C LEU A 36 6.64 5.37 8.00
N GLU A 37 7.67 6.06 7.55
CA GLU A 37 8.52 6.94 8.35
C GLU A 37 7.73 8.11 8.97
N GLU A 38 6.63 8.52 8.34
CA GLU A 38 5.72 9.55 8.84
C GLU A 38 4.64 8.97 9.78
N LEU A 39 4.63 7.65 9.98
CA LEU A 39 3.65 6.98 10.83
C LEU A 39 4.05 7.04 12.31
N SER A 40 3.36 7.90 13.06
CA SER A 40 3.55 8.00 14.51
C SER A 40 2.95 6.85 15.32
N ASP A 41 2.06 6.02 14.75
CA ASP A 41 1.41 4.92 15.46
C ASP A 41 0.93 3.82 14.51
N VAL A 42 1.53 2.63 14.61
CA VAL A 42 1.21 1.45 13.77
C VAL A 42 -0.28 1.10 13.72
N ARG A 43 -1.06 1.42 14.77
CA ARG A 43 -2.50 1.14 14.83
C ARG A 43 -3.30 1.92 13.78
N ARG A 44 -2.76 3.03 13.27
CA ARG A 44 -3.39 3.81 12.18
C ARG A 44 -3.40 3.07 10.84
N LEU A 45 -2.70 1.94 10.71
CA LEU A 45 -2.80 1.06 9.53
C LEU A 45 -4.04 0.17 9.55
N ARG A 46 -4.66 -0.06 10.72
CA ARG A 46 -5.78 -1.00 10.85
C ARG A 46 -6.93 -0.78 9.86
N PRO A 47 -7.42 0.47 9.62
CA PRO A 47 -8.53 0.70 8.68
C PRO A 47 -8.25 0.20 7.25
N PHE A 48 -6.98 0.05 6.89
CA PHE A 48 -6.54 -0.40 5.57
C PHE A 48 -6.36 -1.92 5.49
N LEU A 49 -6.30 -2.62 6.62
CA LEU A 49 -6.04 -4.07 6.71
C LEU A 49 -7.26 -4.90 7.12
N THR A 50 -8.30 -4.25 7.63
CA THR A 50 -9.57 -4.91 8.02
C THR A 50 -10.65 -4.61 7.00
N MET A 51 -11.51 -5.60 6.69
CA MET A 51 -12.74 -5.40 5.91
C MET A 51 -13.93 -5.11 6.83
#